data_AF-A0A351PH77-F1
#
_entry.id   AF-A0A351PH77-F1
#
_cell.length_a   1.000
_cell.length_b   1.000
_cell.length_c   1.000
_cell.angle_alpha   90.00
_cell.angle_beta   90.00
_cell.angle_gamma   90.00
#
_symmetry.space_group_name_H-M   'P 1'
#
loop_
_entity.id
_entity.type
_entity.pdbx_description
1 polymer ?
#
loop_
_entity_poly.entity_id
_entity_poly.type
_entity_poly.pdbx_seq_one_letter_code
_entity_poly.pdbx_strand_id
1 'polypeptide(L)'
;MKHCISVAYVSLMIAKKLHIKVDRKALVRGALLHDYFLYDWHEKNKGHSLHGFKHPYFALRNASRDFRLNDIEKNVIVRHMFPLTPIPPKCREAWIVCMADKYCSARETMYTVKRYAHNARQFVFG
;
A
#
# COMPACT_ATOMS: atom_id res chain seq x y z
N MET A 1 -8.78 -1.46 -4.89
CA MET A 1 -8.78 -2.93 -5.04
C MET A 1 -7.65 -3.46 -5.93
N LYS A 2 -7.51 -3.03 -7.21
CA LYS A 2 -6.43 -3.53 -8.11
C LYS A 2 -5.01 -3.32 -7.55
N HIS A 3 -4.79 -2.18 -6.89
CA HIS A 3 -3.54 -1.86 -6.20
C HIS A 3 -3.17 -2.92 -5.15
N CYS A 4 -4.03 -3.15 -4.15
CA CYS A 4 -3.77 -4.10 -3.06
C CYS A 4 -3.51 -5.54 -3.57
N ILE A 5 -4.22 -5.97 -4.61
CA ILE A 5 -3.98 -7.28 -5.26
C ILE A 5 -2.58 -7.33 -5.88
N SER A 6 -2.17 -6.26 -6.57
CA SER A 6 -0.85 -6.16 -7.19
C SER A 6 0.25 -6.15 -6.14
N VAL A 7 0.05 -5.42 -5.03
CA VAL A 7 0.97 -5.41 -3.88
C VAL A 7 1.10 -6.82 -3.30
N ALA A 8 -0.01 -7.51 -3.02
CA ALA A 8 0.03 -8.87 -2.48
C ALA A 8 0.77 -9.85 -3.41
N TYR A 9 0.53 -9.76 -4.72
CA TYR A 9 1.22 -10.58 -5.71
C TYR A 9 2.72 -10.29 -5.76
N VAL A 10 3.10 -9.01 -5.83
CA VAL A 10 4.51 -8.59 -5.85
C VAL A 10 5.21 -8.98 -4.55
N SER A 11 4.55 -8.86 -3.39
CA SER A 11 5.09 -9.31 -2.11
C SER A 11 5.44 -10.80 -2.11
N LEU A 12 4.56 -11.66 -2.63
CA LEU A 12 4.84 -13.09 -2.79
C LEU A 12 6.02 -13.34 -3.73
N MET A 13 6.11 -12.59 -4.84
CA MET A 13 7.23 -12.71 -5.76
C MET A 13 8.57 -12.30 -5.13
N ILE A 14 8.60 -11.20 -4.36
CA ILE A 14 9.80 -10.74 -3.65
C ILE A 14 10.24 -11.82 -2.65
N ALA A 15 9.32 -12.31 -1.82
CA ALA A 15 9.62 -13.35 -0.83
C ALA A 15 10.17 -14.62 -1.50
N LYS A 16 9.58 -15.04 -2.63
CA LYS A 16 10.02 -16.22 -3.39
C LYS A 16 11.39 -16.01 -4.03
N LYS A 17 11.60 -14.91 -4.76
CA LYS A 17 12.84 -14.63 -5.51
C LYS A 17 14.05 -14.43 -4.59
N LEU A 18 13.84 -13.83 -3.42
CA LEU A 18 14.89 -13.57 -2.45
C LEU A 18 15.01 -14.67 -1.39
N HIS A 19 14.26 -15.77 -1.53
CA HIS A 19 14.25 -16.89 -0.58
C HIS A 19 14.01 -16.48 0.88
N ILE A 20 13.22 -15.43 1.10
CA ILE A 20 12.94 -14.90 2.44
C ILE A 20 11.84 -15.76 3.07
N LYS A 21 12.17 -16.40 4.21
CA LYS A 21 11.18 -17.10 5.04
C LYS A 21 10.22 -16.09 5.65
N VAL A 22 8.93 -16.26 5.38
CA VAL A 22 7.80 -15.44 5.80
C VAL A 22 6.57 -16.30 6.08
N ASP A 23 5.66 -15.81 6.92
CA ASP A 23 4.29 -16.32 6.96
C ASP A 23 3.54 -15.79 5.72
N ARG A 24 3.36 -16.66 4.72
CA ARG A 24 2.68 -16.30 3.46
C ARG A 24 1.23 -15.86 3.67
N LYS A 25 0.52 -16.43 4.65
CA LYS A 25 -0.88 -16.10 4.90
C LYS A 25 -0.97 -14.69 5.50
N ALA A 26 -0.13 -14.41 6.51
CA ALA A 26 -0.06 -13.08 7.11
C ALA A 26 0.45 -12.02 6.12
N LEU A 27 1.43 -12.36 5.27
CA LEU A 27 1.94 -11.47 4.23
C LEU A 27 0.83 -11.04 3.26
N VAL A 28 0.09 -12.00 2.70
CA VAL A 28 -0.97 -11.72 1.72
C VAL A 28 -2.11 -10.97 2.37
N ARG A 29 -2.56 -11.40 3.56
CA ARG A 29 -3.65 -10.72 4.28
C ARG A 29 -3.29 -9.29 4.68
N GLY A 30 -2.09 -9.08 5.22
CA GLY A 30 -1.57 -7.75 5.52
C GLY A 30 -1.49 -6.87 4.27
N ALA A 31 -0.99 -7.42 3.15
CA ALA A 31 -0.94 -6.69 1.87
C ALA A 31 -2.32 -6.34 1.31
N LEU A 32 -3.33 -7.18 1.48
CA LEU A 32 -4.68 -6.86 1.02
C LEU A 32 -5.35 -5.78 1.89
N LEU A 33 -4.97 -5.72 3.18
CA LEU A 33 -5.58 -4.84 4.18
C LEU A 33 -4.79 -3.55 4.47
N HIS A 34 -3.58 -3.37 3.93
CA HIS A 34 -2.72 -2.24 4.27
C HIS A 34 -3.38 -0.87 4.04
N ASP A 35 -4.21 -0.78 2.99
CA ASP A 35 -4.98 0.40 2.60
C ASP A 35 -6.48 0.29 2.92
N TYR A 36 -6.85 -0.48 3.95
CA TYR A 36 -8.26 -0.72 4.29
C TYR A 36 -8.96 0.52 4.88
N PHE A 37 -9.32 1.45 4.01
CA PHE A 37 -10.01 2.70 4.34
C PHE A 37 -11.45 2.64 3.82
N LEU A 38 -12.40 2.37 4.72
CA LEU A 38 -13.82 2.25 4.41
C LEU A 38 -14.58 3.58 4.43
N TYR A 39 -13.93 4.70 4.76
CA TYR A 39 -14.61 5.99 4.89
C TYR A 39 -14.31 6.95 3.75
N ASP A 40 -15.38 7.53 3.22
CA ASP A 40 -15.41 8.55 2.18
C ASP A 40 -14.50 9.74 2.54
N TRP A 41 -13.46 9.93 1.76
CA TRP A 41 -12.67 11.17 1.69
C TRP A 41 -13.44 12.27 0.91
N HIS A 42 -14.75 12.37 1.09
CA HIS A 42 -15.55 13.44 0.51
C HIS A 42 -15.64 14.69 1.41
N GLU A 43 -15.27 14.61 2.69
CA GLU A 43 -15.10 15.80 3.53
C GLU A 43 -13.72 16.43 3.32
N LYS A 44 -13.61 17.23 2.26
CA LYS A 44 -12.49 18.16 2.00
C LYS A 44 -12.46 19.27 3.06
N ASN A 45 -12.13 18.94 4.30
CA ASN A 45 -11.67 19.95 5.25
C ASN A 45 -10.16 20.14 5.11
N LYS A 46 -9.78 21.42 4.99
CA LYS A 46 -8.48 21.95 4.53
C LYS A 46 -7.33 21.69 5.52
N GLY A 47 -7.01 20.42 5.77
CA GLY A 47 -5.92 19.96 6.65
C GLY A 47 -4.98 18.98 5.94
N HIS A 48 -4.48 19.35 4.77
CA HIS A 48 -3.77 18.49 3.80
C HIS A 48 -2.42 17.88 4.28
N SER A 49 -1.92 18.18 5.48
CA SER A 49 -0.56 17.79 5.89
C SER A 49 -0.48 16.48 6.70
N LEU A 50 -1.52 16.09 7.45
CA LEU A 50 -1.43 14.97 8.40
C LEU A 50 -2.09 13.68 7.94
N HIS A 51 -2.72 13.65 6.76
CA HIS A 51 -3.46 12.48 6.29
C HIS A 51 -2.53 11.27 6.10
N GLY A 52 -1.38 11.45 5.44
CA GLY A 52 -0.40 10.36 5.24
C GLY A 52 0.19 9.82 6.54
N PHE A 53 0.28 10.63 7.60
CA PHE A 53 0.78 10.18 8.89
C PHE A 53 -0.26 9.39 9.70
N LYS A 54 -1.55 9.69 9.52
CA LYS A 54 -2.65 9.04 10.25
C LYS A 54 -3.27 7.87 9.49
N HIS A 55 -3.15 7.85 8.16
CA HIS A 55 -3.63 6.78 7.28
C HIS A 55 -3.35 5.35 7.79
N PRO A 56 -2.10 4.96 8.11
CA PRO A 56 -1.83 3.59 8.55
C PRO A 56 -2.55 3.22 9.85
N TYR A 57 -2.81 4.19 10.73
CA TYR A 57 -3.55 3.98 11.97
C TYR A 57 -5.04 3.80 11.72
N PHE A 58 -5.61 4.57 10.81
CA PHE A 58 -7.01 4.40 10.40
C PHE A 58 -7.23 3.08 9.67
N ALA A 59 -6.35 2.72 8.75
CA ALA A 59 -6.38 1.42 8.07
C ALA A 59 -6.31 0.27 9.09
N LEU A 60 -5.40 0.36 10.07
CA LEU A 60 -5.30 -0.62 11.14
C LEU A 60 -6.59 -0.70 11.97
N ARG A 61 -7.17 0.44 12.35
CA ARG A 61 -8.40 0.49 13.14
C ARG A 61 -9.58 -0.15 12.40
N ASN A 62 -9.76 0.18 11.12
CA ASN A 62 -10.83 -0.39 10.31
C ASN A 62 -10.63 -1.89 10.11
N ALA A 63 -9.41 -2.31 9.74
CA ALA A 63 -9.11 -3.72 9.53
C ALA A 63 -9.24 -4.54 10.82
N SER A 64 -8.89 -3.96 11.98
CA SER A 64 -9.05 -4.62 13.28
C SER A 64 -10.51 -4.70 13.76
N ARG A 65 -11.37 -3.78 13.30
CA ARG A 65 -12.80 -3.82 13.58
C ARG A 65 -13.48 -4.96 12.83
N ASP A 66 -13.10 -5.14 11.56
CA ASP A 66 -13.81 -6.06 10.65
C ASP A 66 -13.13 -7.43 10.57
N PHE A 67 -11.86 -7.55 10.96
CA PHE A 67 -11.09 -8.79 10.93
C PHE A 67 -10.28 -9.01 12.23
N ARG A 68 -10.14 -10.28 12.63
CA ARG A 68 -9.16 -10.68 13.65
C ARG A 68 -7.77 -10.68 13.03
N LEU A 69 -6.95 -9.70 13.39
CA LEU A 69 -5.58 -9.55 12.88
C LEU A 69 -4.53 -10.13 13.84
N ASN A 70 -3.52 -10.80 13.29
CA ASN A 70 -2.31 -11.18 14.02
C ASN A 70 -1.27 -10.04 14.06
N ASP A 71 -0.20 -10.21 14.82
CA ASP A 71 0.78 -9.15 15.03
C ASP A 71 1.59 -8.81 13.77
N ILE A 72 1.78 -9.76 12.86
CA ILE A 72 2.44 -9.55 11.57
C ILE A 72 1.56 -8.66 10.68
N GLU A 73 0.27 -9.00 10.54
CA GLU A 73 -0.72 -8.25 9.76
C GLU A 73 -0.86 -6.82 10.29
N LYS A 74 -0.95 -6.65 11.62
CA LYS A 74 -0.99 -5.32 12.24
C LYS A 74 0.28 -4.52 11.95
N ASN A 75 1.46 -5.16 11.99
CA ASN A 75 2.73 -4.48 11.69
C ASN A 75 2.80 -4.04 10.22
N VAL A 76 2.36 -4.89 9.30
CA VAL A 76 2.25 -4.57 7.87
C VAL A 76 1.38 -3.33 7.68
N ILE A 77 0.17 -3.34 8.23
CA ILE A 77 -0.79 -2.24 8.04
C ILE A 77 -0.27 -0.94 8.68
N VAL A 78 0.27 -0.99 9.90
CA VAL A 78 0.67 0.26 10.59
C VAL A 78 2.00 0.85 10.09
N ARG A 79 2.81 0.08 9.34
CA ARG A 79 4.16 0.48 8.91
C ARG A 79 4.34 0.58 7.39
N HIS A 80 3.32 0.27 6.58
CA HIS A 80 3.47 0.25 5.12
C HIS A 80 3.91 1.60 4.53
N MET A 81 3.52 2.71 5.16
CA MET A 81 3.86 4.08 4.73
C MET A 81 5.29 4.52 5.06
N PHE A 82 6.14 3.71 5.71
CA PHE A 82 7.56 4.08 5.89
C PHE A 82 8.22 4.36 4.51
N PRO A 83 9.01 5.44 4.31
CA PRO A 83 9.55 6.37 5.30
C PRO A 83 8.68 7.61 5.58
N LEU A 84 7.51 7.76 4.93
CA LEU A 84 6.60 8.88 5.19
C LEU A 84 6.17 8.91 6.65
N THR A 85 5.79 7.75 7.20
CA THR A 85 5.70 7.58 8.65
C THR A 85 7.08 7.17 9.19
N PRO A 86 7.73 7.95 10.08
CA PRO A 86 9.13 7.77 10.47
C PRO A 86 9.34 6.61 11.46
N ILE A 87 8.53 5.55 11.36
CA ILE A 87 8.64 4.37 12.20
C ILE A 87 8.82 3.16 11.28
N PRO A 88 9.96 2.45 11.36
CA PRO A 88 10.27 1.39 10.42
C PRO A 88 9.43 0.11 10.65
N PRO A 89 9.27 -0.73 9.62
CA PRO A 89 8.74 -2.08 9.75
C PRO A 89 9.55 -2.93 10.73
N LYS A 90 8.88 -3.76 11.54
CA LYS A 90 9.53 -4.61 12.56
C LYS A 90 9.68 -6.07 12.12
N CYS A 91 8.92 -6.51 11.10
CA CYS A 91 8.99 -7.87 10.56
C CYS A 91 9.27 -7.86 9.06
N ARG A 92 9.69 -9.03 8.55
CA ARG A 92 10.07 -9.21 7.14
C ARG A 92 8.89 -8.97 6.21
N GLU A 93 7.71 -9.43 6.61
CA GLU A 93 6.47 -9.25 5.86
C GLU A 93 6.14 -7.77 5.69
N ALA A 94 6.25 -6.99 6.76
CA ALA A 94 5.99 -5.55 6.71
C ALA A 94 7.01 -4.83 5.81
N TRP A 95 8.29 -5.21 5.85
CA TRP A 95 9.29 -4.69 4.91
C TRP A 95 8.95 -5.02 3.45
N ILE A 96 8.58 -6.26 3.16
CA ILE A 96 8.25 -6.71 1.81
C ILE A 96 7.03 -5.98 1.26
N VAL A 97 5.96 -5.85 2.07
CA VAL A 97 4.75 -5.13 1.66
C VAL A 97 5.05 -3.65 1.46
N CYS A 98 5.80 -3.04 2.36
CA CYS A 98 6.21 -1.64 2.28
C CYS A 98 7.00 -1.34 0.98
N MET A 99 7.86 -2.26 0.51
CA MET A 99 8.57 -2.12 -0.76
C MET A 99 7.66 -2.39 -1.97
N ALA A 100 6.82 -3.42 -1.89
CA ALA A 100 5.90 -3.80 -2.96
C ALA A 100 4.87 -2.70 -3.25
N ASP A 101 4.32 -2.06 -2.20
CA ASP A 101 3.44 -0.91 -2.30
C ASP A 101 4.08 0.22 -3.11
N LYS A 102 5.26 0.70 -2.70
CA LYS A 102 5.97 1.77 -3.44
C LYS A 102 6.25 1.40 -4.89
N TYR A 103 6.64 0.16 -5.16
CA TYR A 103 6.87 -0.32 -6.51
C TYR A 103 5.59 -0.28 -7.37
N CYS A 104 4.47 -0.77 -6.82
CA CYS A 104 3.18 -0.74 -7.49
C CYS A 104 2.70 0.70 -7.71
N SER A 105 2.72 1.53 -6.67
CA SER A 105 2.35 2.94 -6.70
C SER A 105 3.17 3.75 -7.71
N ALA A 106 4.49 3.53 -7.77
CA ALA A 106 5.35 4.17 -8.76
C ALA A 106 5.00 3.74 -10.19
N ARG A 107 4.78 2.43 -10.42
CA ARG A 107 4.40 1.92 -11.75
C ARG A 107 3.05 2.47 -12.20
N GLU A 108 2.04 2.45 -11.33
CA GLU A 108 0.71 2.99 -11.62
C GLU A 108 0.78 4.49 -11.99
N THR A 109 1.59 5.25 -11.26
CA THR A 109 1.84 6.67 -11.55
C THR A 109 2.51 6.83 -12.92
N MET A 110 3.54 6.04 -13.25
CA MET A 110 4.23 6.12 -14.54
C MET A 110 3.32 5.78 -15.73
N TYR A 111 2.49 4.73 -15.64
CA TYR A 111 1.52 4.39 -16.69
C TYR A 111 0.52 5.52 -16.90
N THR A 112 0.06 6.14 -15.82
CA THR A 112 -0.85 7.27 -15.86
C THR A 112 -0.22 8.47 -16.58
N VAL A 113 1.01 8.85 -16.22
CA VAL A 113 1.75 9.96 -16.85
C VAL A 113 2.01 9.67 -18.34
N LYS A 114 2.44 8.46 -18.70
CA LYS A 114 2.66 8.09 -20.12
C LYS A 114 1.38 8.17 -20.94
N ARG A 115 0.24 7.76 -20.38
CA ARG A 115 -1.06 7.87 -21.04
C ARG A 115 -1.45 9.33 -21.30
N TYR A 116 -1.25 10.21 -20.31
CA TYR A 116 -1.50 11.64 -20.49
C TYR A 116 -0.59 12.25 -21.56
N ALA A 117 0.71 11.93 -21.54
CA ALA A 117 1.66 12.42 -22.54
C ALA A 117 1.33 11.93 -23.96
N HIS A 118 0.87 10.69 -24.11
CA HIS A 118 0.42 10.14 -25.39
C HIS A 118 -0.85 10.83 -25.88
N ASN A 119 -1.86 11.00 -25.02
CA ASN A 119 -3.12 11.65 -25.39
C ASN A 119 -2.91 13.13 -25.71
N ALA A 120 -2.04 13.84 -24.99
CA ALA A 120 -1.68 15.22 -25.28
C ALA A 120 -0.98 15.34 -26.65
N ARG A 121 -0.12 14.38 -27.02
CA ARG A 121 0.48 14.34 -28.36
C ARG A 121 -0.55 14.12 -29.47
N GLN A 122 -1.53 13.23 -29.28
CA GLN A 122 -2.60 13.04 -30.27
C GLN A 122 -3.52 14.26 -30.40
N PHE A 123 -3.69 15.04 -29.34
CA PHE A 123 -4.53 16.25 -29.35
C PHE A 123 -3.82 17.47 -29.97
N VAL A 124 -2.49 17.53 -29.89
CA VAL A 124 -1.68 18.64 -30.45
C VAL A 124 -1.32 18.41 -31.93
N PHE A 125 -1.27 17.16 -32.38
CA PHE A 125 -0.89 16.78 -33.76
C PHE A 125 -2.00 16.03 -34.50
N GLY A 126 -3.25 16.18 -34.07
CA GLY A 126 -4.45 15.58 -34.67
C GLY A 126 -5.42 16.64 -35.17
#